data_AF-A0A095ZMB0-F1
#
_entry.id   AF-A0A095ZMB0-F1
#
_cell.length_a   1.000
_cell.length_b   1.000
_cell.length_c   1.000
_cell.angle_alpha   90.00
_cell.angle_beta   90.00
_cell.angle_gamma   90.00
#
_symmetry.space_group_name_H-M   'P 1'
#
loop_
_entity.id
_entity.type
_entity.pdbx_description
1 polymer ?
#
loop_
_entity_poly.entity_id
_entity_poly.type
_entity_poly.pdbx_seq_one_letter_code
_entity_poly.pdbx_strand_id
1 'polypeptide(L)'
;MNKLIDIQSELKAPKGQYNRFGDYKYRSAEDILEAVKPILKKHECYLTLSDEPVSIDGRHYIKATVTLCAENASDVKVTAYAREPETKKGMDESQITGAASSYARKYALNGLFAIDDTKDADTDEYANQTATKQTSNPANKKATEKQVNMLRNILKTDEQISWAQTKYNISDIEDLTIEQASRIIKLYKEKKENRPS
;
A
#
# COMPACT_ATOMS: atom_id res chain seq x y z
N MET A 1 -17.23 -13.81 29.65
CA MET A 1 -15.86 -14.19 29.24
C MET A 1 -15.83 -15.35 28.24
N ASN A 2 -16.64 -16.42 28.42
CA ASN A 2 -16.70 -17.55 27.47
C ASN A 2 -16.89 -17.15 26.00
N LYS A 3 -17.84 -16.26 25.69
CA LYS A 3 -18.17 -15.91 24.30
C LYS A 3 -16.96 -15.40 23.48
N LEU A 4 -16.11 -14.54 24.05
CA LEU A 4 -14.92 -14.04 23.34
C LEU A 4 -13.89 -15.15 23.11
N ILE A 5 -13.68 -16.03 24.09
CA ILE A 5 -12.77 -17.18 23.96
C ILE A 5 -13.25 -18.10 22.84
N ASP A 6 -14.55 -18.37 22.78
CA ASP A 6 -15.16 -19.21 21.74
C ASP A 6 -15.03 -18.55 20.36
N ILE A 7 -15.31 -17.24 20.26
CA ILE A 7 -15.15 -16.49 19.00
C ILE A 7 -13.69 -16.53 18.52
N GLN A 8 -12.73 -16.26 19.42
CA GLN A 8 -11.29 -16.29 19.09
C GLN A 8 -10.83 -17.68 18.66
N SER A 9 -11.35 -18.73 19.30
CA SER A 9 -11.01 -20.12 18.98
C SER A 9 -11.60 -20.59 17.65
N GLU A 10 -12.79 -20.11 17.29
CA GLU A 10 -13.48 -20.48 16.05
C GLU A 10 -13.02 -19.67 14.84
N LEU A 11 -12.57 -18.43 15.03
CA LEU A 11 -12.31 -17.51 13.93
C LEU A 11 -11.16 -17.97 13.04
N LYS A 12 -11.46 -18.07 11.74
CA LYS A 12 -10.46 -18.28 10.68
C LYS A 12 -10.58 -17.17 9.64
N ALA A 13 -9.64 -16.24 9.67
CA ALA A 13 -9.54 -15.14 8.70
C ALA A 13 -8.31 -15.35 7.79
N PRO A 14 -8.44 -16.10 6.67
CA PRO A 14 -7.33 -16.34 5.75
C PRO A 14 -6.88 -15.05 5.07
N LYS A 15 -5.60 -14.99 4.67
CA LYS A 15 -5.05 -13.88 3.88
C LYS A 15 -5.54 -14.00 2.43
N GLY A 16 -6.69 -13.38 2.12
CA GLY A 16 -7.35 -13.43 0.82
C GLY A 16 -6.86 -12.39 -0.19
N GLN A 17 -6.16 -11.36 0.28
CA GLN A 17 -5.68 -10.25 -0.53
C GLN A 17 -4.19 -10.41 -0.86
N TYR A 18 -3.74 -9.75 -1.94
CA TYR A 18 -2.34 -9.77 -2.35
C TYR A 18 -1.86 -8.37 -2.71
N ASN A 19 -0.81 -7.92 -2.01
CA ASN A 19 -0.15 -6.66 -2.28
C ASN A 19 0.91 -6.89 -3.36
N ARG A 20 0.65 -6.39 -4.58
CA ARG A 20 1.59 -6.51 -5.71
C ARG A 20 2.87 -5.70 -5.56
N PHE A 21 2.85 -4.62 -4.77
CA PHE A 21 4.00 -3.75 -4.58
C PHE A 21 4.98 -4.33 -3.57
N GLY A 22 4.47 -4.93 -2.50
CA GLY A 22 5.28 -5.58 -1.46
C GLY A 22 5.46 -7.08 -1.65
N ASP A 23 4.80 -7.69 -2.65
CA ASP A 23 4.81 -9.12 -2.93
C ASP A 23 4.43 -10.00 -1.71
N TYR A 24 3.34 -9.64 -1.03
CA TYR A 24 2.87 -10.42 0.12
C TYR A 24 1.35 -10.55 0.15
N LYS A 25 0.88 -11.68 0.69
CA LYS A 25 -0.54 -11.88 1.00
C LYS A 25 -0.90 -11.18 2.29
N TYR A 26 -2.09 -10.61 2.36
CA TYR A 26 -2.62 -9.98 3.56
C TYR A 26 -4.12 -10.23 3.70
N ARG A 27 -4.67 -9.86 4.86
CA ARG A 27 -6.11 -9.80 5.12
C ARG A 27 -6.48 -8.34 5.40
N SER A 28 -7.60 -7.88 4.87
CA SER A 28 -8.14 -6.56 5.16
C SER A 28 -9.06 -6.60 6.40
N ALA A 29 -9.51 -5.42 6.85
CA ALA A 29 -10.52 -5.35 7.90
C ALA A 29 -11.83 -6.02 7.44
N GLU A 30 -12.19 -5.86 6.16
CA GLU A 30 -13.37 -6.47 5.54
C GLU A 30 -13.28 -7.99 5.53
N ASP A 31 -12.11 -8.56 5.20
CA ASP A 31 -11.92 -10.02 5.26
C ASP A 31 -12.17 -10.58 6.67
N ILE A 32 -11.70 -9.87 7.71
CA ILE A 32 -11.91 -10.26 9.11
C ILE A 32 -13.38 -10.12 9.50
N LEU A 33 -14.02 -9.01 9.10
CA LEU A 33 -15.44 -8.76 9.37
C LEU A 33 -16.34 -9.81 8.72
N GLU A 34 -16.09 -10.17 7.46
CA GLU A 34 -16.84 -11.23 6.78
C GLU A 34 -16.64 -12.59 7.47
N ALA A 35 -15.42 -12.91 7.88
CA ALA A 35 -15.12 -14.16 8.59
C ALA A 35 -15.80 -14.26 9.97
N VAL A 36 -15.91 -13.14 10.70
CA VAL A 36 -16.41 -13.15 12.09
C VAL A 36 -17.93 -13.01 12.19
N LYS A 37 -18.60 -12.39 11.21
CA LYS A 37 -20.08 -12.24 11.18
C LYS A 37 -20.87 -13.51 11.53
N PRO A 38 -20.62 -14.69 10.90
CA PRO A 38 -21.38 -15.90 11.24
C PRO A 38 -21.12 -16.38 12.67
N ILE A 39 -19.91 -16.16 13.20
CA ILE A 39 -19.51 -16.57 14.55
C ILE A 39 -20.15 -15.65 15.59
N LEU A 40 -20.18 -14.34 15.33
CA LEU A 40 -20.89 -13.37 16.17
C LEU A 40 -22.37 -13.72 16.30
N LYS A 41 -23.01 -14.07 15.18
CA LYS A 41 -24.42 -14.50 15.18
C LYS A 41 -24.63 -15.75 16.03
N LYS A 42 -23.76 -16.75 15.90
CA LYS A 42 -23.81 -18.00 16.68
C LYS A 42 -23.74 -17.75 18.19
N HIS A 43 -22.95 -16.77 18.61
CA HIS A 43 -22.72 -16.42 20.02
C HIS A 43 -23.57 -15.24 20.52
N GLU A 44 -24.55 -14.79 19.74
CA GLU A 44 -25.43 -13.64 20.07
C GLU A 44 -24.63 -12.38 20.45
N CYS A 45 -23.59 -12.12 19.67
CA CYS A 45 -22.72 -10.96 19.80
C CYS A 45 -22.84 -10.07 18.57
N TYR A 46 -22.43 -8.82 18.70
CA TYR A 46 -22.26 -7.91 17.57
C TYR A 46 -21.05 -7.00 17.79
N LEU A 47 -20.56 -6.41 16.70
CA LEU A 47 -19.49 -5.42 16.74
C LEU A 47 -20.03 -4.03 16.43
N THR A 48 -19.47 -3.04 17.11
CA THR A 48 -19.51 -1.65 16.66
C THR A 48 -18.10 -1.15 16.39
N LEU A 49 -17.94 -0.33 15.36
CA LEU A 49 -16.68 0.25 14.94
C LEU A 49 -16.84 1.77 14.89
N SER A 50 -15.87 2.48 15.45
CA SER A 50 -15.81 3.94 15.42
C SER A 50 -14.41 4.39 15.10
N ASP A 51 -14.30 5.45 14.30
CA ASP A 51 -13.02 6.06 13.94
C ASP A 51 -13.00 7.51 14.40
N GLU A 52 -11.86 7.93 14.92
CA GLU A 52 -11.63 9.28 15.42
C GLU A 52 -10.30 9.80 14.83
N PRO A 53 -10.27 10.95 14.15
CA PRO A 53 -9.02 11.60 13.79
C PRO A 53 -8.37 12.17 15.05
N VAL A 54 -7.09 11.87 15.25
CA VAL A 54 -6.30 12.35 16.39
C VAL A 54 -4.98 12.95 15.90
N SER A 55 -4.52 14.01 16.55
CA SER A 55 -3.22 14.62 16.29
C SER A 55 -2.32 14.43 17.50
N ILE A 56 -1.15 13.84 17.29
CA ILE A 56 -0.14 13.57 18.32
C ILE A 56 1.16 14.17 17.83
N ASP A 57 1.68 15.18 18.55
CA ASP A 57 2.92 15.89 18.22
C ASP A 57 3.00 16.36 16.76
N GLY A 58 1.89 16.91 16.25
CA GLY A 58 1.80 17.42 14.87
C GLY A 58 1.64 16.35 13.80
N ARG A 59 1.45 15.08 14.17
CA ARG A 59 1.17 13.98 13.24
C ARG A 59 -0.30 13.57 13.34
N HIS A 60 -0.94 13.40 12.19
CA HIS A 60 -2.32 12.95 12.08
C HIS A 60 -2.39 11.41 12.10
N TYR A 61 -3.34 10.88 12.86
CA TYR A 61 -3.67 9.47 12.93
C TYR A 61 -5.18 9.28 12.88
N ILE A 62 -5.61 8.10 12.44
CA ILE A 62 -6.95 7.59 12.70
C ILE A 62 -6.87 6.59 13.84
N LYS A 63 -7.64 6.84 14.88
CA LYS A 63 -7.88 5.95 16.01
C LYS A 63 -9.16 5.17 15.75
N ALA A 64 -9.04 3.88 15.46
CA ALA A 64 -10.19 3.00 15.31
C ALA A 64 -10.43 2.25 16.61
N THR A 65 -11.68 2.21 17.08
CA THR A 65 -12.11 1.42 18.24
C THR A 65 -13.15 0.40 17.80
N VAL A 66 -12.87 -0.87 18.07
CA VAL A 66 -13.79 -1.99 17.88
C VAL A 66 -14.34 -2.39 19.24
N THR A 67 -15.66 -2.44 19.35
CA THR A 67 -16.36 -2.90 20.56
C THR A 67 -17.11 -4.18 20.27
N LEU A 68 -16.85 -5.23 21.04
CA LEU A 68 -17.67 -6.43 21.09
C LEU A 68 -18.74 -6.28 22.15
N CYS A 69 -19.99 -6.39 21.73
CA CYS A 69 -21.16 -6.30 22.59
C CYS A 69 -21.90 -7.64 22.62
N ALA A 70 -22.46 -7.99 23.78
CA ALA A 70 -23.35 -9.13 23.95
C ALA A 70 -24.41 -8.80 25.00
N GLU A 71 -25.59 -9.40 24.88
CA GLU A 71 -26.65 -9.19 25.87
C GLU A 71 -26.19 -9.63 27.27
N ASN A 72 -26.44 -8.80 28.28
CA ASN A 72 -26.10 -9.04 29.69
C ASN A 72 -24.61 -9.29 29.97
N ALA A 73 -23.72 -8.82 29.11
CA ALA A 73 -22.27 -8.88 29.31
C ALA A 73 -21.62 -7.50 29.19
N SER A 74 -20.49 -7.31 29.85
CA SER A 74 -19.68 -6.11 29.67
C SER A 74 -19.05 -6.09 28.28
N ASP A 75 -19.05 -4.92 27.66
CA ASP A 75 -18.39 -4.68 26.38
C ASP A 75 -16.87 -4.89 26.48
N VAL A 76 -16.29 -5.45 25.42
CA VAL A 76 -14.83 -5.53 25.25
C VAL A 76 -14.42 -4.56 24.15
N LYS A 77 -13.48 -3.67 24.45
CA LYS A 77 -13.03 -2.62 23.54
C LYS A 77 -11.55 -2.75 23.24
N VAL A 78 -11.20 -2.68 21.96
CA VAL A 78 -9.81 -2.60 21.51
C VAL A 78 -9.67 -1.43 20.55
N THR A 79 -8.62 -0.65 20.75
CA THR A 79 -8.29 0.51 19.93
C THR A 79 -6.96 0.29 19.24
N ALA A 80 -6.85 0.73 17.99
CA ALA A 80 -5.59 0.81 17.27
C ALA A 80 -5.50 2.13 16.49
N TYR A 81 -4.28 2.47 16.10
CA TYR A 81 -3.97 3.72 15.43
C TYR A 81 -3.30 3.42 14.09
N ALA A 82 -3.63 4.22 13.07
CA ALA A 82 -2.89 4.26 11.82
C ALA A 82 -2.54 5.71 11.48
N ARG A 83 -1.28 5.95 11.14
CA ARG A 83 -0.81 7.29 10.78
C ARG A 83 -1.35 7.67 9.40
N GLU A 84 -1.92 8.86 9.32
CA GLU A 84 -2.29 9.51 8.07
C GLU A 84 -1.07 10.26 7.51
N PRO A 85 -0.58 9.94 6.30
CA PRO A 85 0.51 10.68 5.68
C PRO A 85 0.04 12.07 5.24
N GLU A 86 0.79 13.12 5.58
CA GLU A 86 0.49 14.52 5.19
C GLU A 86 0.35 14.68 3.67
N THR A 87 1.13 13.94 2.89
CA THR A 87 0.99 13.87 1.44
C THR A 87 1.32 12.47 0.94
N LYS A 88 0.57 12.01 -0.06
CA LYS A 88 0.89 10.81 -0.82
C LYS A 88 0.68 11.09 -2.30
N LYS A 89 1.78 11.18 -3.06
CA LYS A 89 1.74 11.48 -4.50
C LYS A 89 0.74 10.56 -5.23
N GLY A 90 -0.23 11.17 -5.89
CA GLY A 90 -1.23 10.46 -6.72
C GLY A 90 -2.45 9.92 -5.96
N MET A 91 -2.67 10.33 -4.71
CA MET A 91 -3.84 9.97 -3.90
C MET A 91 -4.54 11.24 -3.43
N ASP A 92 -5.86 11.30 -3.58
CA ASP A 92 -6.68 12.39 -3.03
C ASP A 92 -6.79 12.29 -1.51
N GLU A 93 -7.01 13.41 -0.81
CA GLU A 93 -7.05 13.49 0.66
C GLU A 93 -8.07 12.50 1.25
N SER A 94 -9.25 12.39 0.63
CA SER A 94 -10.29 11.44 1.04
C SER A 94 -9.82 9.99 1.04
N GLN A 95 -8.99 9.61 0.07
CA GLN A 95 -8.45 8.27 -0.06
C GLN A 95 -7.34 8.01 0.96
N ILE A 96 -6.59 9.04 1.33
CA ILE A 96 -5.54 8.95 2.36
C ILE A 96 -6.18 8.62 3.72
N THR A 97 -7.22 9.37 4.12
CA THR A 97 -7.97 9.13 5.36
C THR A 97 -8.67 7.77 5.34
N GLY A 98 -9.29 7.39 4.22
CA GLY A 98 -9.92 6.08 4.06
C GLY A 98 -8.93 4.94 4.25
N ALA A 99 -7.73 5.05 3.67
CA ALA A 99 -6.68 4.05 3.84
C ALA A 99 -6.20 3.95 5.30
N ALA A 100 -6.02 5.08 5.99
CA ALA A 100 -5.64 5.09 7.40
C ALA A 100 -6.73 4.44 8.27
N SER A 101 -8.01 4.76 8.05
CA SER A 101 -9.15 4.14 8.73
C SER A 101 -9.16 2.62 8.55
N SER A 102 -9.05 2.11 7.32
CA SER A 102 -9.02 0.66 7.07
C SER A 102 -7.86 -0.04 7.80
N TYR A 103 -6.68 0.59 7.86
CA TYR A 103 -5.53 0.04 8.58
C TYR A 103 -5.75 0.04 10.10
N ALA A 104 -6.26 1.13 10.67
CA ALA A 104 -6.54 1.22 12.10
C ALA A 104 -7.59 0.17 12.51
N ARG A 105 -8.68 0.03 11.74
CA ARG A 105 -9.71 -0.99 11.98
C ARG A 105 -9.14 -2.40 11.92
N LYS A 106 -8.31 -2.70 10.92
CA LYS A 106 -7.65 -4.01 10.80
C LYS A 106 -6.87 -4.36 12.07
N TYR A 107 -6.05 -3.43 12.58
CA TYR A 107 -5.25 -3.70 13.78
C TYR A 107 -6.09 -3.79 15.06
N ALA A 108 -7.15 -3.00 15.18
CA ALA A 108 -8.07 -3.12 16.31
C ALA A 108 -8.81 -4.48 16.29
N LEU A 109 -9.23 -4.95 15.11
CA LEU A 109 -9.80 -6.28 14.93
C LEU A 109 -8.79 -7.39 15.24
N ASN A 110 -7.53 -7.25 14.80
CA ASN A 110 -6.49 -8.21 15.11
C ASN A 110 -6.27 -8.33 16.63
N GLY A 111 -6.19 -7.21 17.34
CA GLY A 111 -6.05 -7.20 18.79
C GLY A 111 -7.25 -7.79 19.51
N LEU A 112 -8.48 -7.49 19.07
CA LEU A 112 -9.70 -8.03 19.68
C LEU A 112 -9.81 -9.55 19.49
N PHE A 113 -9.46 -10.06 18.31
CA PHE A 113 -9.62 -11.47 17.97
C PHE A 113 -8.35 -12.30 18.08
N ALA A 114 -7.29 -11.77 18.69
CA ALA A 114 -6.00 -12.42 18.82
C ALA A 114 -5.47 -12.98 17.47
N ILE A 115 -5.72 -12.23 16.38
CA ILE A 115 -5.27 -12.62 15.05
C ILE A 115 -3.82 -12.22 14.91
N ASP A 116 -2.97 -13.22 14.77
CA ASP A 116 -1.59 -13.00 14.40
C ASP A 116 -1.49 -12.65 12.90
N ASP A 117 -1.08 -11.42 12.62
CA ASP A 117 -0.78 -10.94 11.26
C ASP A 117 0.71 -11.06 10.93
N THR A 118 1.54 -11.30 11.97
CA THR A 118 2.97 -11.56 11.85
C THR A 118 3.18 -13.04 11.55
N LYS A 119 3.68 -13.30 10.35
CA LYS A 119 4.44 -14.51 10.09
C LYS A 119 5.87 -14.04 10.31
N ASP A 120 6.41 -14.17 11.53
CA ASP A 120 7.76 -13.74 11.95
C ASP A 120 8.45 -12.76 10.98
N ALA A 121 8.06 -11.48 11.02
CA ALA A 121 8.72 -10.44 10.23
C ALA A 121 10.05 -9.99 10.86
N ASP A 122 10.50 -10.69 11.92
CA ASP A 122 11.75 -10.45 12.62
C ASP A 122 12.98 -11.07 11.95
N THR A 123 12.87 -11.69 10.77
CA THR A 123 14.07 -12.17 10.08
C THR A 123 14.66 -11.22 9.05
N ASP A 124 13.90 -10.44 8.26
CA ASP A 124 14.54 -9.57 7.23
C ASP A 124 13.64 -8.47 6.59
N GLU A 125 12.31 -8.49 6.75
CA GLU A 125 11.43 -7.62 5.94
C GLU A 125 11.33 -6.16 6.42
N TYR A 126 11.40 -5.91 7.73
CA TYR A 126 11.35 -4.53 8.25
C TYR A 126 12.68 -3.79 8.08
N ALA A 127 13.79 -4.52 8.14
CA ALA A 127 15.10 -4.03 7.72
C ALA A 127 15.06 -3.68 6.23
N ASN A 128 14.40 -4.48 5.38
CA ASN A 128 14.27 -4.15 3.97
C ASN A 128 13.32 -2.99 3.66
N GLN A 129 12.26 -2.71 4.42
CA GLN A 129 11.39 -1.55 4.12
C GLN A 129 11.97 -0.20 4.57
N THR A 130 12.88 -0.19 5.54
CA THR A 130 13.63 1.02 5.93
C THR A 130 15.01 1.11 5.29
N ALA A 131 15.65 -0.01 4.93
CA ALA A 131 16.90 -0.04 4.17
C ALA A 131 16.72 0.04 2.65
N THR A 132 15.56 -0.30 2.06
CA THR A 132 15.33 -0.08 0.60
C THR A 132 15.10 1.38 0.22
N LYS A 133 15.06 2.31 1.19
CA LYS A 133 15.23 3.74 0.90
C LYS A 133 16.69 4.19 0.80
N GLN A 134 17.66 3.31 1.03
CA GLN A 134 19.08 3.57 0.80
C GLN A 134 19.79 2.30 0.32
N THR A 135 19.57 1.93 -0.94
CA THR A 135 20.56 1.43 -1.92
C THR A 135 19.88 0.57 -3.00
N SER A 136 19.34 1.23 -4.02
CA SER A 136 19.58 0.80 -5.40
C SER A 136 19.39 2.01 -6.30
N ASN A 137 20.48 2.62 -6.72
CA ASN A 137 20.47 3.63 -7.77
C ASN A 137 19.71 3.05 -8.98
N PRO A 138 18.58 3.65 -9.40
CA PRO A 138 17.88 3.23 -10.63
C PRO A 138 18.68 3.55 -11.91
N ALA A 139 19.87 4.12 -11.78
CA ALA A 139 20.70 4.61 -12.86
C ALA A 139 21.16 3.53 -13.87
N ASN A 140 21.15 2.23 -13.53
CA ASN A 140 21.73 1.16 -14.36
C ASN A 140 20.78 0.01 -14.77
N LYS A 141 19.48 0.08 -14.46
CA LYS A 141 18.53 -0.93 -15.00
C LYS A 141 18.15 -0.56 -16.43
N LYS A 142 18.23 -1.52 -17.36
CA LYS A 142 17.80 -1.34 -18.77
C LYS A 142 16.33 -0.90 -18.85
N ALA A 143 16.03 -0.08 -19.85
CA ALA A 143 14.71 0.46 -20.09
C ALA A 143 13.67 -0.66 -20.26
N THR A 144 12.47 -0.42 -19.73
CA THR A 144 11.36 -1.38 -19.87
C THR A 144 10.86 -1.40 -21.32
N GLU A 145 10.27 -2.53 -21.76
CA GLU A 145 9.68 -2.65 -23.12
C GLU A 145 8.70 -1.52 -23.45
N LYS A 146 7.93 -1.06 -22.46
CA LYS A 146 7.01 0.08 -22.62
C LYS A 146 7.75 1.38 -22.95
N GLN A 147 8.89 1.63 -22.30
CA GLN A 147 9.70 2.82 -22.55
C GLN A 147 10.39 2.74 -23.91
N VAL A 148 10.94 1.59 -24.28
CA VAL A 148 11.54 1.35 -25.60
C VAL A 148 10.50 1.59 -26.71
N ASN A 149 9.29 1.06 -26.56
CA ASN A 149 8.22 1.30 -27.53
C ASN A 149 7.80 2.77 -27.62
N MET A 150 7.78 3.51 -26.51
CA MET A 150 7.56 4.96 -26.54
C MET A 150 8.71 5.69 -27.26
N LEU A 151 9.96 5.30 -27.04
CA LEU A 151 11.11 5.90 -27.70
C LEU A 151 11.09 5.67 -29.21
N ARG A 152 10.74 4.46 -29.67
CA ARG A 152 10.55 4.17 -31.11
C ARG A 152 9.48 5.06 -31.75
N ASN A 153 8.44 5.40 -31.00
CA ASN A 153 7.37 6.29 -31.47
C ASN A 153 7.78 7.77 -31.49
N ILE A 154 8.79 8.16 -30.72
CA ILE A 154 9.24 9.55 -30.55
C ILE A 154 10.45 9.86 -31.44
N LEU A 155 11.43 8.96 -31.47
CA LEU A 155 12.67 9.07 -32.26
C LEU A 155 12.43 8.42 -33.63
N LYS A 156 11.79 9.16 -34.54
CA LYS A 156 11.36 8.66 -35.85
C LYS A 156 12.40 8.84 -36.96
N THR A 157 13.44 9.63 -36.72
CA THR A 157 14.48 9.93 -37.71
C THR A 157 15.85 9.47 -37.21
N ASP A 158 16.73 9.12 -38.14
CA ASP A 158 18.10 8.67 -37.83
C ASP A 158 18.90 9.72 -37.05
N GLU A 159 18.63 11.01 -37.29
CA GLU A 159 19.24 12.12 -36.54
C GLU A 159 18.83 12.12 -35.06
N GLN A 160 17.57 11.79 -34.76
CA GLN A 160 17.05 11.72 -33.38
C GLN A 160 17.59 10.49 -32.63
N ILE A 161 17.73 9.37 -33.34
CA ILE A 161 18.34 8.15 -32.81
C ILE A 161 19.82 8.38 -32.55
N SER A 162 20.54 8.99 -33.50
CA SER A 162 21.96 9.33 -33.38
C SER A 162 22.24 10.32 -32.24
N TRP A 163 21.35 11.29 -32.01
CA TRP A 163 21.42 12.17 -30.84
C TRP A 163 21.33 11.39 -29.53
N ALA A 164 20.39 10.43 -29.42
CA ALA A 164 20.23 9.62 -28.22
C ALA A 164 21.44 8.70 -27.99
N GLN A 165 21.95 8.07 -29.05
CA GLN A 165 23.16 7.25 -29.04
C GLN A 165 24.37 8.03 -28.56
N THR A 166 24.61 9.22 -29.13
CA THR A 166 25.74 10.08 -28.77
C THR A 166 25.61 10.63 -27.36
N LYS A 167 24.42 11.06 -26.96
CA LYS A 167 24.17 11.68 -25.65
C LYS A 167 24.39 10.71 -24.49
N TYR A 168 24.08 9.44 -24.68
CA TYR A 168 24.19 8.41 -23.62
C TYR A 168 25.28 7.37 -23.88
N ASN A 169 26.05 7.51 -24.96
CA ASN A 169 27.12 6.61 -25.38
C ASN A 169 26.67 5.15 -25.49
N ILE A 170 25.63 4.92 -26.29
CA ILE A 170 24.98 3.61 -26.48
C ILE A 170 24.92 3.24 -27.98
N SER A 171 24.92 1.95 -28.26
CA SER A 171 24.81 1.41 -29.62
C SER A 171 23.35 1.27 -30.07
N ASP A 172 22.46 0.80 -29.18
CA ASP A 172 21.04 0.66 -29.44
C ASP A 172 20.21 1.44 -28.40
N ILE A 173 19.06 1.96 -28.81
CA ILE A 173 18.11 2.61 -27.88
C ILE A 173 17.56 1.64 -26.82
N GLU A 174 17.63 0.32 -27.06
CA GLU A 174 17.33 -0.72 -26.07
C GLU A 174 18.35 -0.79 -24.93
N ASP A 175 19.55 -0.23 -25.13
CA ASP A 175 20.59 -0.16 -24.10
C ASP A 175 20.44 1.04 -23.16
N LEU A 176 19.45 1.91 -23.40
CA LEU A 176 19.11 2.98 -22.47
C LEU A 176 18.70 2.42 -21.11
N THR A 177 19.07 3.12 -20.05
CA THR A 177 18.55 2.82 -18.72
C THR A 177 17.17 3.42 -18.53
N ILE A 178 16.41 2.93 -17.55
CA ILE A 178 15.05 3.42 -17.22
C ILE A 178 15.04 4.94 -17.06
N GLU A 179 16.07 5.50 -16.42
CA GLU A 179 16.20 6.92 -16.19
C GLU A 179 16.50 7.69 -17.48
N GLN A 180 17.44 7.21 -18.31
CA GLN A 180 17.80 7.86 -19.56
C GLN A 180 16.63 7.87 -20.55
N ALA A 181 15.92 6.73 -20.67
CA ALA A 181 14.71 6.61 -21.48
C ALA A 181 13.61 7.58 -21.01
N SER A 182 13.38 7.67 -19.69
CA SER A 182 12.37 8.59 -19.12
C SER A 182 12.70 10.06 -19.39
N ARG A 183 14.00 10.43 -19.29
CA ARG A 183 14.46 11.79 -19.59
C ARG A 183 14.22 12.17 -21.05
N ILE A 184 14.50 11.27 -22.00
CA ILE A 184 14.24 11.50 -23.42
C ILE A 184 12.73 11.68 -23.67
N ILE A 185 11.90 10.76 -23.14
CA ILE A 185 10.44 10.82 -23.31
C ILE A 185 9.88 12.15 -22.77
N LYS A 186 10.36 12.60 -21.60
CA LYS A 186 9.93 13.86 -20.99
C LYS A 186 10.31 15.07 -21.85
N LEU A 187 11.57 15.15 -22.28
CA LEU A 187 12.08 16.25 -23.13
C LEU A 187 11.26 16.41 -24.42
N TYR A 188 10.86 15.29 -25.05
CA TYR A 188 10.08 15.34 -26.29
C TYR A 188 8.60 15.65 -26.06
N LYS A 189 8.02 15.27 -24.91
CA LYS A 189 6.68 15.71 -24.53
C LYS A 189 6.64 17.22 -24.30
N GLU A 190 7.60 17.75 -23.55
CA GLU A 190 7.71 19.19 -23.28
C GLU A 190 7.97 20.02 -24.55
N LYS A 191 8.80 19.52 -25.49
CA LYS A 191 8.98 20.16 -26.81
C LYS A 191 7.74 20.12 -27.69
N LYS A 192 6.88 19.12 -27.54
CA LYS A 192 5.62 19.02 -28.30
C LYS A 192 4.54 19.94 -27.74
N GLU A 193 4.53 20.14 -26.42
CA GLU A 193 3.61 21.08 -25.74
C GLU A 193 4.02 22.55 -25.92
N ASN A 194 5.32 22.84 -26.07
CA ASN A 194 5.84 24.20 -26.26
C ASN A 194 6.02 24.64 -27.72
N ARG A 195 5.42 23.97 -28.70
CA ARG A 195 5.37 24.49 -30.08
C ARG A 195 4.21 25.48 -30.19
N PRO A 196 4.44 26.79 -30.39
CA PRO A 196 3.36 27.70 -30.78
C PRO A 196 2.77 27.22 -32.11
N SER A 197 1.45 27.30 -32.21
CA SER A 197 0.68 26.97 -33.42
C SER A 197 1.10 27.81 -34.61
#